data_AF-A0A1E4RCQ0-F1
#
_entry.id   AF-A0A1E4RCQ0-F1
#
_cell.length_a   1.000
_cell.length_b   1.000
_cell.length_c   1.000
_cell.angle_alpha   90.00
_cell.angle_beta   90.00
_cell.angle_gamma   90.00
#
_symmetry.space_group_name_H-M   'P 1'
#
loop_
_entity.id
_entity.type
_entity.pdbx_description
1 polymer ?
#
loop_
_entity_poly.entity_id
_entity_poly.type
_entity_poly.pdbx_seq_one_letter_code
_entity_poly.pdbx_strand_id
1 'polypeptide(L)'
;MWILNVDNIIERTVKYYGNPYWVVLSLLKGEAERWLTRTSYQNASWHRIRESIVRRYVSSDYGLTLRREWNNLHQGRYSIYEYNMYTKKLLGKINVYEKFASKVGYTSLNLWLDENLIKRHYIMGLEEDYYLAVTDGVECPHPLEKIFKITGNRDMPQMGLSHRKWMSELELKGKSKSNRNRNRNRNRNRNRNRKRNRKRTKFY
;
A
#
# COMPACT_ATOMS: atom_id res chain seq x y z
N MET A 1 -6.62 -13.22 10.15
CA MET A 1 -6.48 -14.67 10.43
C MET A 1 -6.96 -14.90 11.87
N TRP A 2 -8.07 -15.61 12.06
CA TRP A 2 -8.79 -15.70 13.34
C TRP A 2 -8.02 -16.44 14.45
N ILE A 3 -7.11 -17.34 14.08
CA ILE A 3 -6.34 -18.15 15.01
C ILE A 3 -5.31 -17.36 15.85
N LEU A 4 -4.86 -16.18 15.39
CA LEU A 4 -4.04 -15.28 16.20
C LEU A 4 -4.87 -14.58 17.29
N ASN A 5 -6.16 -14.35 17.05
CA ASN A 5 -7.06 -13.89 18.11
C ASN A 5 -7.28 -15.01 19.14
N VAL A 6 -7.32 -16.27 18.71
CA VAL A 6 -7.39 -17.43 19.62
C VAL A 6 -6.11 -17.54 20.45
N ASP A 7 -4.91 -17.39 19.86
CA ASP A 7 -3.63 -17.34 20.59
C ASP A 7 -3.68 -16.26 21.70
N ASN A 8 -4.07 -15.02 21.36
CA ASN A 8 -4.16 -13.91 22.32
C ASN A 8 -5.20 -14.14 23.44
N ILE A 9 -6.34 -14.76 23.11
CA ILE A 9 -7.37 -15.06 24.10
C ILE A 9 -6.86 -16.13 25.06
N ILE A 10 -6.27 -17.21 24.53
CA ILE A 10 -5.72 -18.33 25.32
C ILE A 10 -4.63 -17.86 26.28
N GLU A 11 -3.70 -17.01 25.84
CA GLU A 11 -2.66 -16.43 26.71
C GLU A 11 -3.27 -15.67 27.90
N ARG A 12 -4.44 -15.05 27.72
CA ARG A 12 -5.13 -14.29 28.77
C ARG A 12 -6.05 -15.14 29.64
N THR A 13 -6.69 -16.17 29.09
CA THR A 13 -7.76 -16.91 29.77
C THR A 13 -7.36 -18.28 30.30
N VAL A 14 -6.30 -18.93 29.80
CA VAL A 14 -5.89 -20.26 30.30
C VAL A 14 -5.55 -20.23 31.79
N LYS A 15 -5.04 -19.11 32.30
CA LYS A 15 -4.80 -18.90 33.74
C LYS A 15 -6.05 -19.06 34.60
N TYR A 16 -7.25 -18.85 34.02
CA TYR A 16 -8.53 -18.86 34.74
C TYR A 16 -9.37 -20.11 34.43
N TYR A 17 -9.25 -20.68 33.23
CA TYR A 17 -10.06 -21.83 32.79
C TYR A 17 -9.38 -23.18 32.98
N GLY A 18 -8.09 -23.21 33.33
CA GLY A 18 -7.32 -24.43 33.63
C GLY A 18 -7.01 -25.31 32.40
N ASN A 19 -7.85 -25.30 31.36
CA ASN A 19 -7.69 -26.15 30.19
C ASN A 19 -7.94 -25.37 28.87
N PRO A 20 -6.95 -25.33 27.94
CA PRO A 20 -7.07 -24.63 26.67
C PRO A 20 -8.16 -25.20 25.75
N TYR A 21 -8.52 -26.47 25.88
CA TYR A 21 -9.57 -27.10 25.06
C TYR A 21 -10.92 -26.38 25.19
N TRP A 22 -11.36 -26.13 26.43
CA TRP A 22 -12.66 -25.49 26.68
C TRP A 22 -12.69 -24.04 26.18
N VAL A 23 -11.58 -23.33 26.34
CA VAL A 23 -11.43 -21.97 25.81
C VAL A 23 -11.57 -21.99 24.28
N VAL A 24 -10.84 -22.87 23.59
CA VAL A 24 -10.91 -22.97 22.13
C VAL A 24 -12.31 -23.35 21.68
N LEU A 25 -12.91 -24.37 22.31
CA LEU A 25 -14.25 -24.84 21.97
C LEU A 25 -15.29 -23.73 22.04
N SER A 26 -15.23 -22.88 23.07
CA SER A 26 -16.13 -21.72 23.21
C SER A 26 -15.98 -20.65 22.11
N LEU A 27 -14.82 -20.61 21.44
CA LEU A 27 -14.52 -19.66 20.37
C LEU A 27 -14.87 -20.19 18.98
N LEU A 28 -15.03 -21.50 18.82
CA LEU A 28 -15.43 -22.12 17.57
C LEU A 28 -16.95 -22.10 17.41
N LYS A 29 -17.42 -22.08 16.16
CA LYS A 29 -18.83 -22.24 15.82
C LYS A 29 -18.99 -23.20 14.66
N GLY A 30 -20.12 -23.91 14.62
CA GLY A 30 -20.57 -24.64 13.43
C GLY A 30 -19.74 -25.90 13.13
N GLU A 31 -19.11 -25.97 11.95
CA GLU A 31 -18.32 -27.15 11.54
C GLU A 31 -17.06 -27.31 12.40
N ALA A 32 -16.39 -26.21 12.73
CA ALA A 32 -15.15 -26.24 13.49
C ALA A 32 -15.35 -26.72 14.94
N GLU A 33 -16.46 -26.29 15.55
CA GLU A 33 -16.89 -26.76 16.86
C GLU A 33 -17.20 -28.26 16.84
N ARG A 34 -18.05 -28.70 15.90
CA ARG A 34 -18.40 -30.13 15.73
C ARG A 34 -17.16 -31.00 15.53
N TRP A 35 -16.21 -30.55 14.71
CA TRP A 35 -14.95 -31.27 14.54
C TRP A 35 -14.14 -31.37 15.84
N LEU A 36 -14.01 -30.27 16.59
CA LEU A 36 -13.25 -30.26 17.86
C LEU A 36 -13.91 -31.11 18.95
N THR A 37 -15.24 -31.18 18.99
CA THR A 37 -15.98 -32.07 19.92
C THR A 37 -15.81 -33.55 19.62
N ARG A 38 -15.60 -33.90 18.34
CA ARG A 38 -15.42 -35.30 17.88
C ARG A 38 -13.97 -35.78 17.97
N THR A 39 -13.05 -34.89 18.34
CA THR A 39 -11.63 -35.21 18.47
C THR A 39 -11.23 -35.28 19.94
N SER A 40 -10.35 -36.22 20.28
CA SER A 40 -9.89 -36.51 21.64
C SER A 40 -8.82 -35.51 22.11
N TYR A 41 -9.13 -34.21 22.05
CA TYR A 41 -8.21 -33.13 22.45
C TYR A 41 -8.50 -32.55 23.84
N GLN A 42 -9.43 -33.12 24.60
CA GLN A 42 -9.82 -32.60 25.92
C GLN A 42 -8.63 -32.44 26.88
N ASN A 43 -7.60 -33.29 26.78
CA ASN A 43 -6.39 -33.21 27.59
C ASN A 43 -5.15 -32.75 26.80
N ALA A 44 -5.34 -32.26 25.59
CA ALA A 44 -4.24 -31.84 24.74
C ALA A 44 -3.74 -30.43 25.12
N SER A 45 -2.43 -30.22 24.99
CA SER A 45 -1.87 -28.88 25.13
C SER A 45 -2.40 -27.95 24.02
N TRP A 46 -2.43 -26.64 24.29
CA TRP A 46 -2.81 -25.66 23.27
C TRP A 46 -2.03 -25.86 21.97
N HIS A 47 -0.72 -26.12 22.06
CA HIS A 47 0.13 -26.35 20.91
C HIS A 47 -0.41 -27.45 19.97
N ARG A 48 -0.83 -28.59 20.54
CA ARG A 48 -1.36 -29.73 19.77
C ARG A 48 -2.73 -29.43 19.16
N ILE A 49 -3.60 -28.72 19.89
CA ILE A 49 -4.92 -28.29 19.40
C ILE A 49 -4.74 -27.31 18.22
N ARG A 50 -3.87 -26.31 18.40
CA ARG A 50 -3.51 -25.29 17.42
C ARG A 50 -2.98 -25.91 16.14
N GLU A 51 -2.00 -26.79 16.23
CA GLU A 51 -1.44 -27.52 15.09
C GLU A 51 -2.53 -28.26 14.30
N SER A 52 -3.44 -28.94 15.00
CA SER A 52 -4.51 -29.73 14.37
C SER A 52 -5.56 -28.86 13.68
N ILE A 53 -5.94 -27.73 14.27
CA ILE A 53 -6.80 -26.73 13.63
C ILE A 53 -6.15 -26.23 12.34
N VAL A 54 -4.85 -25.96 12.39
CA VAL A 54 -4.13 -25.35 11.25
C VAL A 54 -4.00 -26.32 10.12
N ARG A 55 -3.57 -27.56 10.40
CA ARG A 55 -3.53 -28.62 9.39
C ARG A 55 -4.87 -28.85 8.71
N ARG A 56 -5.98 -28.61 9.41
CA ARG A 56 -7.33 -28.78 8.87
C ARG A 56 -7.82 -27.59 8.04
N TYR A 57 -7.60 -26.36 8.51
CA TYR A 57 -8.23 -25.16 7.93
C TYR A 57 -7.27 -24.27 7.14
N VAL A 58 -5.97 -24.49 7.23
CA VAL A 58 -4.96 -23.80 6.43
C VAL A 58 -4.43 -24.79 5.40
N SER A 59 -4.61 -24.48 4.12
CA SER A 59 -4.04 -25.29 3.04
C SER A 59 -2.53 -25.41 3.22
N SER A 60 -1.99 -26.62 3.02
CA SER A 60 -0.54 -26.86 2.99
C SER A 60 0.18 -25.95 2.00
N ASP A 61 -0.50 -25.59 0.92
CA ASP A 61 0.05 -24.82 -0.19
C ASP A 61 -0.17 -23.31 0.00
N TYR A 62 -0.72 -22.88 1.14
CA TYR A 62 -0.99 -21.48 1.40
C TYR A 62 0.29 -20.64 1.39
N GLY A 63 1.40 -21.16 1.94
CA GLY A 63 2.71 -20.50 1.85
C GLY A 63 3.20 -20.33 0.40
N LEU A 64 3.04 -21.37 -0.43
CA LEU A 64 3.37 -21.31 -1.88
C LEU A 64 2.47 -20.31 -2.61
N THR A 65 1.19 -20.24 -2.24
CA THR A 65 0.22 -19.28 -2.80
C THR A 65 0.65 -17.85 -2.48
N LEU A 66 0.99 -17.55 -1.22
CA LEU A 66 1.50 -16.24 -0.82
C LEU A 66 2.81 -15.88 -1.55
N ARG A 67 3.71 -16.85 -1.74
CA ARG A 67 4.95 -16.64 -2.50
C ARG A 67 4.68 -16.31 -3.98
N ARG A 68 3.74 -17.00 -4.61
CA ARG A 68 3.32 -16.70 -5.99
C ARG A 68 2.67 -15.32 -6.09
N GLU A 69 1.77 -14.99 -5.15
CA GLU A 69 1.17 -13.64 -5.06
C GLU A 69 2.25 -12.56 -4.91
N TRP A 70 3.28 -12.81 -4.09
CA TRP A 70 4.40 -11.89 -3.90
C TRP A 70 5.24 -11.74 -5.16
N ASN A 71 5.68 -12.83 -5.78
CA ASN A 71 6.53 -12.79 -6.97
C ASN A 71 5.84 -12.12 -8.17
N ASN A 72 4.52 -12.23 -8.26
CA ASN A 72 3.72 -11.61 -9.32
C ASN A 72 3.26 -10.18 -8.96
N LEU A 73 3.70 -9.65 -7.81
CA LEU A 73 3.33 -8.32 -7.36
C LEU A 73 4.03 -7.24 -8.19
N HIS A 74 3.24 -6.52 -8.99
CA HIS A 74 3.67 -5.41 -9.82
C HIS A 74 2.51 -4.39 -9.86
N GLN A 75 2.83 -3.10 -9.99
CA GLN A 75 1.84 -2.03 -10.04
C GLN A 75 0.93 -2.22 -11.26
N GLY A 76 1.50 -2.54 -12.42
CA GLY A 76 0.74 -2.85 -13.63
C GLY A 76 -0.25 -1.73 -13.97
N ARG A 77 -1.56 -2.04 -13.99
CA ARG A 77 -2.62 -1.06 -14.27
C ARG A 77 -3.25 -0.44 -13.01
N TYR A 78 -2.80 -0.83 -11.82
CA TYR A 78 -3.37 -0.34 -10.57
C TYR A 78 -2.84 1.04 -10.24
N SER A 79 -3.66 1.86 -9.57
CA SER A 79 -3.17 3.10 -8.96
C SER A 79 -2.09 2.78 -7.92
N ILE A 80 -1.16 3.71 -7.68
CA ILE A 80 -0.10 3.47 -6.69
C ILE A 80 -0.70 3.36 -5.27
N TYR A 81 -1.84 4.00 -5.01
CA TYR A 81 -2.61 3.79 -3.78
C TYR A 81 -3.09 2.33 -3.62
N GLU A 82 -3.73 1.76 -4.65
CA GLU A 82 -4.20 0.36 -4.62
C GLU A 82 -3.04 -0.62 -4.50
N TYR A 83 -1.97 -0.37 -5.24
CA TYR A 83 -0.75 -1.16 -5.16
C TYR A 83 -0.14 -1.15 -3.76
N ASN A 84 -0.05 0.03 -3.12
CA ASN A 84 0.42 0.18 -1.75
C ASN A 84 -0.46 -0.56 -0.74
N MET A 85 -1.78 -0.41 -0.86
CA MET A 85 -2.75 -1.07 0.01
C MET A 85 -2.66 -2.60 -0.12
N TYR A 86 -2.60 -3.11 -1.35
CA TYR A 86 -2.47 -4.53 -1.62
C TYR A 86 -1.13 -5.09 -1.09
N THR A 87 -0.02 -4.39 -1.35
CA THR A 87 1.31 -4.76 -0.86
C THR A 87 1.32 -4.87 0.67
N LYS A 88 0.82 -3.86 1.38
CA LYS A 88 0.72 -3.87 2.85
C LYS A 88 -0.12 -5.03 3.36
N LYS A 89 -1.25 -5.30 2.71
CA LYS A 89 -2.13 -6.42 3.06
C LYS A 89 -1.43 -7.76 2.86
N LEU A 90 -0.71 -7.93 1.74
CA LEU A 90 0.04 -9.15 1.43
C LEU A 90 1.19 -9.39 2.41
N LEU A 91 1.99 -8.36 2.71
CA LEU A 91 3.02 -8.41 3.76
C LEU A 91 2.41 -8.77 5.12
N GLY A 92 1.24 -8.23 5.45
CA GLY A 92 0.47 -8.61 6.64
C GLY A 92 0.11 -10.10 6.67
N LYS A 93 -0.37 -10.67 5.54
CA LYS A 93 -0.65 -12.11 5.43
C LYS A 93 0.62 -12.96 5.60
N ILE A 94 1.72 -12.57 4.96
CA ILE A 94 3.01 -13.29 5.02
C ILE A 94 3.56 -13.27 6.45
N ASN A 95 3.59 -12.11 7.11
CA ASN A 95 4.03 -11.98 8.51
C ASN A 95 3.20 -12.86 9.46
N VAL A 96 1.89 -12.91 9.23
CA VAL A 96 0.99 -13.77 10.00
C VAL A 96 1.28 -15.25 9.73
N TYR A 97 1.52 -15.64 8.47
CA TYR A 97 1.92 -16.99 8.11
C TYR A 97 3.27 -17.39 8.72
N GLU A 98 4.29 -16.53 8.71
CA GLU A 98 5.62 -16.85 9.28
C GLU A 98 5.60 -17.09 10.78
N LYS A 99 4.87 -16.23 11.52
CA LYS A 99 4.59 -16.45 12.95
C LYS A 99 3.87 -17.77 13.20
N PHE A 100 3.20 -18.29 12.19
CA PHE A 100 2.47 -19.55 12.24
C PHE A 100 3.34 -20.75 11.87
N ALA A 101 4.04 -20.68 10.74
CA ALA A 101 4.85 -21.76 10.18
C ALA A 101 5.99 -22.16 11.12
N SER A 102 6.66 -21.17 11.72
CA SER A 102 7.71 -21.36 12.73
C SER A 102 7.29 -22.21 13.93
N LYS A 103 5.99 -22.27 14.25
CA LYS A 103 5.45 -23.00 15.41
C LYS A 103 4.83 -24.36 15.07
N VAL A 104 4.63 -24.69 13.80
CA VAL A 104 3.87 -25.88 13.37
C VAL A 104 4.67 -26.75 12.38
N GLY A 105 5.94 -26.41 12.13
CA GLY A 105 6.83 -27.19 11.25
C GLY A 105 6.52 -27.05 9.76
N TYR A 106 5.72 -26.06 9.36
CA TYR A 106 5.57 -25.72 7.94
C TYR A 106 6.84 -25.07 7.40
N THR A 107 7.08 -25.21 6.09
CA THR A 107 8.18 -24.53 5.42
C THR A 107 8.02 -23.02 5.60
N SER A 108 8.98 -22.43 6.31
CA SER A 108 9.08 -21.01 6.54
C SER A 108 9.50 -20.29 5.24
N LEU A 109 8.90 -19.13 5.00
CA LEU A 109 9.29 -18.15 3.99
C LEU A 109 10.33 -17.16 4.55
N ASN A 110 10.95 -17.40 5.71
CA ASN A 110 11.79 -16.41 6.44
C ASN A 110 12.95 -15.83 5.62
N LEU A 111 13.38 -16.48 4.52
CA LEU A 111 14.37 -15.90 3.60
C LEU A 111 13.83 -14.71 2.76
N TRP A 112 12.53 -14.42 2.81
CA TRP A 112 11.82 -13.47 1.93
C TRP A 112 11.33 -12.22 2.68
N LEU A 113 11.55 -12.15 4.00
CA LEU A 113 11.08 -11.07 4.85
C LEU A 113 12.18 -10.09 5.29
N ASP A 114 13.40 -10.20 4.76
CA ASP A 114 14.38 -9.13 4.94
C ASP A 114 13.81 -7.83 4.36
N GLU A 115 13.83 -6.77 5.16
CA GLU A 115 13.32 -5.47 4.77
C GLU A 115 13.98 -4.98 3.47
N ASN A 116 15.25 -5.31 3.24
CA ASN A 116 15.96 -4.93 2.02
C ASN A 116 15.45 -5.71 0.80
N LEU A 117 15.16 -7.01 0.94
CA LEU A 117 14.54 -7.81 -0.13
C LEU A 117 13.12 -7.32 -0.42
N ILE A 118 12.34 -7.02 0.61
CA ILE A 118 10.99 -6.48 0.48
C ILE A 118 11.03 -5.15 -0.28
N LYS A 119 11.93 -4.23 0.12
CA LYS A 119 12.12 -2.94 -0.56
C LYS A 119 12.46 -3.14 -2.02
N ARG A 120 13.47 -3.97 -2.31
CA ARG A 120 13.93 -4.21 -3.68
C ARG A 120 12.78 -4.72 -4.56
N HIS A 121 12.03 -5.71 -4.07
CA HIS A 121 10.92 -6.31 -4.81
C HIS A 121 9.79 -5.31 -5.04
N TYR A 122 9.40 -4.55 -4.00
CA TYR A 122 8.39 -3.51 -4.13
C TYR A 122 8.82 -2.42 -5.13
N ILE A 123 10.07 -1.94 -5.06
CA ILE A 123 10.60 -0.91 -5.95
C ILE A 123 10.62 -1.41 -7.40
N MET A 124 11.04 -2.65 -7.64
CA MET A 124 11.04 -3.27 -8.98
C MET A 124 9.63 -3.44 -9.55
N GLY A 125 8.61 -3.52 -8.70
CA GLY A 125 7.22 -3.61 -9.12
C GLY A 125 6.57 -2.26 -9.44
N LEU A 126 7.21 -1.13 -9.15
CA LEU A 126 6.68 0.21 -9.44
C LEU A 126 6.74 0.54 -10.94
N GLU A 127 5.81 1.39 -11.40
CA GLU A 127 5.99 2.08 -12.68
C GLU A 127 7.17 3.06 -12.63
N GLU A 128 7.75 3.34 -13.80
CA GLU A 128 8.98 4.11 -13.97
C GLU A 128 8.93 5.49 -13.27
N ASP A 129 7.81 6.20 -13.38
CA ASP A 129 7.62 7.52 -12.76
C ASP A 129 7.73 7.51 -11.22
N TYR A 130 7.30 6.42 -10.59
CA TYR A 130 7.39 6.22 -9.13
C TYR A 130 8.72 5.61 -8.72
N TYR A 131 9.28 4.73 -9.54
CA TYR A 131 10.62 4.17 -9.36
C TYR A 131 11.67 5.28 -9.27
N LEU A 132 11.68 6.20 -10.25
CA LEU A 132 12.64 7.31 -10.30
C LEU A 132 12.48 8.26 -9.11
N ALA A 133 11.25 8.42 -8.63
CA ALA A 133 10.94 9.26 -7.47
C ALA A 133 11.52 8.74 -6.14
N VAL A 134 11.69 7.44 -6.04
CA VAL A 134 12.06 6.74 -4.80
C VAL A 134 13.55 6.43 -4.75
N THR A 135 14.16 6.18 -5.91
CA THR A 135 15.56 5.73 -6.02
C THR A 135 16.55 6.84 -6.27
N ASP A 136 16.09 8.02 -6.71
CA ASP A 136 16.94 9.15 -7.15
C ASP A 136 18.08 8.69 -8.09
N GLY A 137 17.84 7.62 -8.86
CA GLY A 137 18.76 7.06 -9.85
C GLY A 137 19.88 6.15 -9.33
N VAL A 138 19.96 5.81 -8.03
CA VAL A 138 21.10 5.03 -7.49
C VAL A 138 20.64 3.82 -6.66
N GLU A 139 20.30 4.04 -5.40
CA GLU A 139 19.87 2.99 -4.47
C GLU A 139 18.93 3.63 -3.47
N CYS A 140 17.79 3.00 -3.17
CA CYS A 140 16.78 3.63 -2.32
C CYS A 140 17.28 3.66 -0.86
N PRO A 141 17.57 4.84 -0.28
CA PRO A 141 18.10 4.93 1.08
C PRO A 141 16.96 4.93 2.11
N HIS A 142 15.71 4.83 1.67
CA HIS A 142 14.54 5.07 2.51
C HIS A 142 14.00 3.77 3.14
N PRO A 143 13.56 3.81 4.41
CA PRO A 143 12.81 2.71 4.98
C PRO A 143 11.50 2.52 4.22
N LEU A 144 10.97 1.29 4.21
CA LEU A 144 9.80 0.92 3.41
C LEU A 144 8.59 1.82 3.71
N GLU A 145 8.42 2.21 4.97
CA GLU A 145 7.33 3.12 5.38
C GLU A 145 7.45 4.52 4.75
N LYS A 146 8.68 5.04 4.63
CA LYS A 146 8.92 6.33 3.96
C LYS A 146 8.70 6.21 2.46
N ILE A 147 9.05 5.08 1.85
CA ILE A 147 8.76 4.80 0.45
C ILE A 147 7.25 4.84 0.20
N PHE A 148 6.44 4.14 1.02
CA PHE A 148 4.98 4.18 0.90
C PHE A 148 4.39 5.59 1.07
N LYS A 149 5.02 6.44 1.90
CA LYS A 149 4.61 7.85 2.05
C LYS A 149 4.95 8.67 0.80
N ILE A 150 6.15 8.51 0.24
CA ILE A 150 6.56 9.20 -1.00
C ILE A 150 5.62 8.84 -2.15
N THR A 151 5.34 7.55 -2.33
CA THR A 151 4.46 7.08 -3.41
C THR A 151 3.00 7.43 -3.15
N GLY A 152 2.52 7.30 -1.91
CA GLY A 152 1.13 7.64 -1.54
C GLY A 152 0.81 9.14 -1.59
N ASN A 153 1.77 10.02 -1.31
CA ASN A 153 1.57 11.47 -1.37
C ASN A 153 1.50 12.01 -2.80
N ARG A 154 2.02 11.28 -3.79
CA ARG A 154 1.89 11.64 -5.22
C ARG A 154 0.51 11.32 -5.77
N ASP A 155 -0.14 10.30 -5.22
CA ASP A 155 -1.44 9.79 -5.65
C ASP A 155 -2.60 10.29 -4.81
N MET A 156 -2.35 11.19 -3.85
CA MET A 156 -3.44 11.97 -3.29
C MET A 156 -4.08 12.70 -4.47
N PRO A 157 -5.35 12.41 -4.84
CA PRO A 157 -6.11 13.45 -5.49
C PRO A 157 -6.02 14.62 -4.51
N GLN A 158 -5.50 15.76 -4.96
CA GLN A 158 -5.81 17.00 -4.26
C GLN A 158 -7.34 17.02 -4.18
N MET A 159 -7.89 16.66 -3.01
CA MET A 159 -9.31 16.80 -2.72
C MET A 159 -9.61 18.28 -2.90
N GLY A 160 -10.07 18.66 -4.09
CA GLY A 160 -10.29 20.05 -4.45
C GLY A 160 -10.21 20.42 -5.93
N LEU A 161 -9.53 19.67 -6.80
CA LEU A 161 -9.46 20.05 -8.22
C LEU A 161 -9.49 18.81 -9.11
N SER A 162 -10.68 18.50 -9.66
CA SER A 162 -10.84 17.54 -10.76
C SER A 162 -9.79 17.83 -11.85
N HIS A 163 -9.18 16.80 -12.43
CA HIS A 163 -8.19 16.87 -13.51
C HIS A 163 -8.52 17.90 -14.63
N ARG A 164 -9.82 18.07 -14.92
CA ARG A 164 -10.35 19.10 -15.86
C ARG A 164 -10.00 20.54 -15.45
N LYS A 165 -9.94 20.83 -14.16
CA LYS A 165 -9.66 22.13 -13.54
C LYS A 165 -8.15 22.43 -13.51
N TRP A 166 -7.31 21.40 -13.39
CA TRP A 166 -5.85 21.52 -13.50
C TRP A 166 -5.42 21.84 -14.94
N MET A 167 -6.02 21.16 -15.93
CA MET A 167 -5.87 21.50 -17.35
C MET A 167 -6.41 22.91 -17.66
N SER A 168 -7.53 23.29 -17.02
CA SER A 168 -8.09 24.65 -17.15
C SER A 168 -7.17 25.74 -16.57
N GLU A 169 -6.50 25.48 -15.43
CA GLU A 169 -5.56 26.43 -14.83
C GLU A 169 -4.24 26.54 -15.60
N LEU A 170 -3.75 25.44 -16.19
CA LEU A 170 -2.59 25.48 -17.10
C LEU A 170 -2.92 26.21 -18.40
N GLU A 171 -4.12 26.00 -18.97
CA GLU A 171 -4.60 26.80 -20.10
C GLU A 171 -4.83 28.27 -19.73
N LEU A 172 -5.37 28.57 -18.54
CA LEU A 172 -5.58 29.94 -18.06
C LEU A 172 -4.25 30.65 -17.78
N LYS A 173 -3.24 29.96 -17.21
CA LYS A 173 -1.89 30.50 -17.01
C LYS A 173 -1.13 30.69 -18.34
N GLY A 174 -1.35 29.81 -19.32
CA GLY A 174 -0.83 29.98 -20.70
C GLY A 174 -1.48 31.14 -21.45
N LYS A 175 -2.82 31.26 -21.39
CA LYS A 175 -3.60 32.33 -22.03
C LYS A 175 -3.36 33.70 -21.37
N SER A 176 -3.15 33.76 -20.05
CA SER A 176 -2.85 35.02 -19.35
C SER A 176 -1.43 35.56 -19.62
N LYS A 177 -0.42 34.70 -19.85
CA LYS A 177 0.90 35.14 -20.38
C LYS A 177 0.81 35.66 -21.83
N SER A 178 0.03 34.98 -22.69
CA SER A 178 -0.20 35.40 -24.08
C SER A 178 -0.96 36.73 -24.18
N ASN A 179 -2.00 36.94 -23.37
CA ASN A 179 -2.73 38.21 -23.33
C ASN A 179 -1.94 39.35 -22.69
N ARG A 180 -1.07 39.09 -21.69
CA ARG A 180 -0.15 40.12 -21.14
C ARG A 180 0.81 40.64 -22.21
N ASN A 181 1.35 39.77 -23.06
CA ASN A 181 2.25 40.16 -24.14
C ASN A 181 1.52 40.90 -25.29
N ARG A 182 0.29 40.50 -25.63
CA ARG A 182 -0.53 41.25 -26.60
C ARG A 182 -0.90 42.66 -26.12
N ASN A 183 -1.25 42.83 -24.84
CA ASN A 183 -1.57 44.16 -24.31
C ASN A 183 -0.34 45.08 -24.17
N ARG A 184 0.84 44.52 -23.84
CA ARG A 184 2.11 45.30 -23.81
C ARG A 184 2.50 45.83 -25.19
N ASN A 185 2.32 45.04 -26.26
CA ASN A 185 2.62 45.48 -27.63
C ASN A 185 1.59 46.50 -28.17
N ARG A 186 0.30 46.36 -27.83
CA ARG A 186 -0.73 47.34 -28.22
C ARG A 186 -0.51 48.73 -27.60
N ASN A 187 -0.08 48.80 -26.34
CA ASN A 187 0.24 50.08 -25.68
C ASN A 187 1.56 50.71 -26.17
N ARG A 188 2.57 49.92 -26.56
CA ARG A 188 3.79 50.44 -27.20
C ARG A 188 3.51 51.11 -28.55
N ASN A 189 2.64 50.53 -29.38
CA ASN A 189 2.28 51.12 -30.68
C ASN A 189 1.36 52.35 -30.55
N ARG A 190 0.43 52.38 -29.58
CA ARG A 190 -0.39 53.58 -29.31
C ARG A 190 0.45 54.78 -28.85
N ASN A 191 1.47 54.57 -28.02
CA ASN A 191 2.35 55.67 -27.59
C ASN A 191 3.31 56.16 -28.69
N ARG A 192 3.71 55.30 -29.64
CA ARG A 192 4.48 55.72 -30.82
C ARG A 192 3.65 56.60 -31.76
N ASN A 193 2.38 56.28 -31.99
CA ASN A 193 1.51 57.10 -32.85
C ASN A 193 1.14 58.45 -32.21
N ARG A 194 0.94 58.51 -30.89
CA ARG A 194 0.73 59.79 -30.18
C ARG A 194 1.95 60.71 -30.21
N LYS A 195 3.18 60.16 -30.15
CA LYS A 195 4.42 60.95 -30.31
C LYS A 195 4.63 61.44 -31.75
N ARG A 196 4.21 60.68 -32.77
CA ARG A 196 4.26 61.12 -34.17
C ARG A 196 3.26 62.25 -34.46
N ASN A 197 2.04 62.20 -33.91
CA ASN A 197 1.06 63.28 -34.12
C ASN A 197 1.43 64.58 -33.39
N ARG A 198 2.06 64.51 -32.20
CA ARG A 198 2.57 65.71 -31.50
C ARG A 198 3.72 66.42 -32.22
N LYS A 199 4.42 65.75 -33.14
CA LYS A 199 5.44 66.39 -33.99
C LYS A 199 4.87 67.04 -35.25
N ARG A 200 3.69 66.61 -35.71
CA ARG A 200 2.99 67.20 -36.86
C ARG A 200 2.22 68.47 -36.51
N THR A 201 1.75 68.62 -35.27
CA THR A 201 1.03 69.80 -34.78
C THR A 201 1.93 70.96 -34.33
N LYS A 202 3.22 70.97 -34.71
CA LYS A 202 4.15 72.10 -34.43
C LYS A 202 4.51 72.90 -35.70
N PHE A 203 3.89 72.59 -36.83
CA PHE A 203 4.14 73.23 -38.13
C PHE A 203 2.90 73.92 -38.73
N TYR A 204 1.87 74.15 -37.91
CA TYR A 204 0.79 75.08 -38.18
C TYR A 204 0.66 76.02 -36.99
#